data_AF-A0A970PV44-F1
#
_entry.id   AF-A0A970PV44-F1
#
_cell.length_a   1.000
_cell.length_b   1.000
_cell.length_c   1.000
_cell.angle_alpha   90.00
_cell.angle_beta   90.00
_cell.angle_gamma   90.00
#
_symmetry.space_group_name_H-M   'P 1'
#
loop_
_entity.id
_entity.type
_entity.pdbx_description
1 polymer ?
#
loop_
_entity_poly.entity_id
_entity_poly.type
_entity_poly.pdbx_seq_one_letter_code
_entity_poly.pdbx_strand_id
1 'polypeptide(L)'
;REEISSREQLLSRIKLVRANASATMACYLYDFDLPQGEVYLADRWHYGSERLESALRNNFFGRYIDDVYYDVAVLTPRHIRVFACPRFNTEKNNDEIQQAVQARVRTVLESIKQYLDLDLDLEQMTVLPNLFALVRETEET
;
A
#
# COMPACT_ATOMS: atom_id res chain seq x y z
N ARG A 1 15.15 -12.16 -2.34
CA ARG A 1 14.82 -10.98 -1.47
C ARG A 1 15.63 -11.15 -0.21
N GLU A 2 16.48 -10.18 0.16
CA GLU A 2 17.17 -10.22 1.46
C GLU A 2 16.16 -9.96 2.58
N GLU A 3 16.18 -10.79 3.61
CA GLU A 3 15.36 -10.62 4.81
C GLU A 3 15.98 -9.54 5.73
N ILE A 4 15.12 -8.71 6.33
CA ILE A 4 15.54 -7.71 7.32
C ILE A 4 15.40 -8.35 8.70
N SER A 5 16.51 -8.66 9.35
CA SER A 5 16.54 -9.46 10.58
C SER A 5 16.57 -8.63 11.87
N SER A 6 16.69 -7.30 11.79
CA SER A 6 16.63 -6.44 12.99
C SER A 6 16.02 -5.06 12.74
N ARG A 7 15.52 -4.44 13.82
CA ARG A 7 14.96 -3.07 13.81
C ARG A 7 15.99 -2.02 13.35
N GLU A 8 17.25 -2.21 13.74
CA GLU A 8 18.35 -1.31 13.37
C GLU A 8 18.68 -1.40 11.87
N GLN A 9 18.65 -2.62 11.30
CA GLN A 9 18.80 -2.81 9.87
C GLN A 9 17.65 -2.17 9.09
N LEU A 10 16.41 -2.28 9.59
CA LEU A 10 15.25 -1.63 8.98
C LEU A 10 15.42 -0.11 8.98
N LEU A 11 15.77 0.50 10.12
CA LEU A 11 16.03 1.94 10.22
C LEU A 11 17.17 2.40 9.33
N SER A 12 18.27 1.64 9.29
CA SER A 12 19.41 1.93 8.42
C SER A 12 18.96 1.94 6.96
N ARG A 13 18.19 0.93 6.52
CA ARG A 13 17.67 0.87 5.15
C ARG A 13 16.71 2.02 4.85
N ILE A 14 15.77 2.34 5.74
CA ILE A 14 14.84 3.47 5.60
C ILE A 14 15.61 4.79 5.43
N LYS A 15 16.65 5.02 6.26
CA LYS A 15 17.53 6.19 6.17
C LYS A 15 18.32 6.21 4.85
N LEU A 16 18.88 5.08 4.44
CA LEU A 16 19.65 4.94 3.19
C LEU A 16 18.80 5.29 1.96
N VAL A 17 17.56 4.80 1.89
CA VAL A 17 16.66 5.11 0.77
C VAL A 17 15.97 6.47 0.90
N ARG A 18 16.24 7.22 1.98
CA ARG A 18 15.60 8.49 2.32
C ARG A 18 14.07 8.38 2.26
N ALA A 19 13.53 7.25 2.71
CA ALA A 19 12.09 7.06 2.76
C ALA A 19 11.52 8.00 3.80
N ASN A 20 10.64 8.90 3.35
CA ASN A 20 9.98 9.90 4.19
C ASN A 20 8.79 9.28 4.94
N ALA A 21 9.01 8.13 5.56
CA ALA A 21 8.01 7.28 6.19
C ALA A 21 8.25 7.20 7.72
N SER A 22 7.18 7.26 8.50
CA SER A 22 7.24 7.11 9.94
C SER A 22 7.45 5.65 10.32
N ALA A 23 8.57 5.35 11.00
CA ALA A 23 8.88 4.00 11.44
C ALA A 23 8.13 3.59 12.72
N THR A 24 7.50 4.52 13.43
CA THR A 24 6.91 4.31 14.77
C THR A 24 5.39 4.43 14.79
N MET A 25 4.78 5.03 13.77
CA MET A 25 3.32 5.16 13.66
C MET A 25 2.70 3.96 12.93
N ALA A 26 1.40 3.77 13.15
CA ALA A 26 0.66 2.68 12.53
C ALA A 26 0.66 2.77 11.00
N CYS A 27 0.85 1.63 10.36
CA CYS A 27 0.78 1.48 8.90
C CYS A 27 -0.40 0.58 8.55
N TYR A 28 -0.94 0.73 7.35
CA TYR A 28 -2.14 0.03 6.91
C TYR A 28 -1.86 -0.76 5.64
N LEU A 29 -2.34 -1.99 5.61
CA LEU A 29 -2.30 -2.85 4.44
C LEU A 29 -3.74 -3.20 4.05
N TYR A 30 -4.07 -3.01 2.78
CA TYR A 30 -5.35 -3.39 2.22
C TYR A 30 -5.11 -4.39 1.09
N ASP A 31 -5.79 -5.52 1.18
CA ASP A 31 -5.83 -6.54 0.14
C ASP A 31 -7.18 -6.50 -0.55
N PHE A 32 -7.14 -6.37 -1.88
CA PHE A 32 -8.30 -6.28 -2.74
C PHE A 32 -8.33 -7.45 -3.71
N ASP A 33 -9.51 -8.05 -3.87
CA ASP A 33 -9.83 -8.90 -5.00
C ASP A 33 -10.25 -8.03 -6.20
N LEU A 34 -9.77 -8.41 -7.38
CA LEU A 34 -10.16 -7.83 -8.66
C LEU A 34 -10.85 -8.93 -9.48
N PRO A 35 -12.19 -9.10 -9.36
CA PRO A 35 -12.91 -10.20 -9.99
C PRO A 35 -12.73 -10.26 -11.50
N GLN A 36 -12.68 -9.10 -12.16
CA GLN A 36 -12.55 -8.97 -13.61
C GLN A 36 -11.10 -8.99 -14.10
N GLY A 37 -10.13 -9.13 -13.20
CA GLY A 37 -8.72 -8.85 -13.48
C GLY A 37 -8.10 -9.75 -14.55
N GLU A 38 -8.43 -11.05 -14.55
CA GLU A 38 -7.96 -12.00 -15.58
C GLU A 38 -8.39 -11.56 -17.00
N VAL A 39 -9.67 -11.26 -17.19
CA VAL A 39 -10.22 -10.85 -18.49
C VAL A 39 -9.71 -9.46 -18.88
N TYR A 40 -9.72 -8.52 -17.93
CA TYR A 40 -9.26 -7.14 -18.16
C TYR A 40 -7.80 -7.08 -18.61
N LEU A 41 -6.94 -7.89 -17.99
CA LEU A 41 -5.51 -7.92 -18.29
C LEU A 41 -5.19 -8.74 -19.54
N ALA A 42 -5.95 -9.81 -19.84
CA ALA A 42 -5.74 -10.64 -21.02
C ALA A 42 -6.16 -9.95 -22.33
N ASP A 43 -7.31 -9.25 -22.35
CA ASP A 43 -7.90 -8.73 -23.59
C ASP A 43 -7.32 -7.38 -24.04
N ARG A 44 -6.74 -6.59 -23.11
CA ARG A 44 -6.38 -5.19 -23.39
C ARG A 44 -4.89 -4.89 -23.44
N TRP A 45 -4.02 -5.62 -22.73
CA TRP A 45 -2.59 -5.26 -22.64
C TRP A 45 -1.62 -6.44 -22.44
N HIS A 46 -0.67 -6.62 -23.37
CA HIS A 46 0.49 -7.53 -23.22
C HIS A 46 1.42 -7.20 -22.02
N TYR A 47 1.24 -6.03 -21.37
CA TYR A 47 1.92 -5.60 -20.13
C TYR A 47 0.92 -5.11 -19.08
N GLY A 48 -0.26 -5.73 -19.03
CA GLY A 48 -1.42 -5.17 -18.34
C GLY A 48 -1.20 -4.93 -16.84
N SER A 49 -0.52 -5.86 -16.15
CA SER A 49 -0.30 -5.80 -14.71
C SER A 49 0.58 -4.61 -14.33
N GLU A 50 1.70 -4.40 -15.01
CA GLU A 50 2.60 -3.26 -14.76
C GLU A 50 1.91 -1.92 -15.07
N ARG A 51 1.10 -1.86 -16.13
CA ARG A 51 0.35 -0.64 -16.47
C ARG A 51 -0.76 -0.36 -15.48
N LEU A 52 -1.48 -1.38 -15.04
CA LEU A 52 -2.50 -1.26 -14.00
C LEU A 52 -1.85 -0.80 -12.70
N GLU A 53 -0.75 -1.43 -12.27
CA GLU A 53 -0.01 -1.02 -11.08
C GLU A 53 0.45 0.44 -11.18
N SER A 54 1.04 0.82 -12.31
CA SER A 54 1.47 2.20 -12.56
C SER A 54 0.29 3.18 -12.53
N ALA A 55 -0.86 2.83 -13.12
CA ALA A 55 -2.05 3.66 -13.09
C ALA A 55 -2.58 3.81 -11.65
N LEU A 56 -2.73 2.71 -10.92
CA LEU A 56 -3.19 2.71 -9.52
C LEU A 56 -2.26 3.56 -8.65
N ARG A 57 -0.95 3.38 -8.78
CA ARG A 57 0.07 4.09 -8.01
C ARG A 57 0.13 5.58 -8.35
N ASN A 58 0.16 5.93 -9.64
CA ASN A 58 0.45 7.30 -10.07
C ASN A 58 -0.79 8.17 -10.27
N ASN A 59 -1.90 7.58 -10.73
CA ASN A 59 -3.10 8.33 -11.11
C ASN A 59 -4.19 8.28 -10.05
N PHE A 60 -4.36 7.13 -9.37
CA PHE A 60 -5.44 6.93 -8.42
C PHE A 60 -5.01 7.21 -6.99
N PHE A 61 -4.11 6.39 -6.41
CA PHE A 61 -3.66 6.56 -5.03
C PHE A 61 -2.73 7.76 -4.87
N GLY A 62 -1.81 7.95 -5.81
CA GLY A 62 -0.76 8.96 -5.71
C GLY A 62 0.29 8.58 -4.66
N ARG A 63 1.53 9.06 -4.82
CA ARG A 63 2.65 8.61 -3.99
C ARG A 63 2.63 9.19 -2.57
N TYR A 64 2.21 10.45 -2.42
CA TYR A 64 2.10 11.13 -1.12
C TYR A 64 0.86 12.03 -1.14
N ILE A 65 -0.12 11.72 -0.29
CA ILE A 65 -1.36 12.49 -0.15
C ILE A 65 -1.67 12.61 1.33
N ASP A 66 -1.95 13.83 1.79
CA ASP A 66 -2.43 14.12 3.14
C ASP A 66 -1.55 13.57 4.29
N ASP A 67 -0.22 13.71 4.12
CA ASP A 67 0.82 13.14 5.00
C ASP A 67 0.87 11.62 5.08
N VAL A 68 0.34 10.93 4.06
CA VAL A 68 0.44 9.48 3.94
C VAL A 68 1.13 9.13 2.62
N TYR A 69 2.14 8.27 2.72
CA TYR A 69 2.74 7.57 1.60
C TYR A 69 1.88 6.36 1.22
N TYR A 70 1.52 6.25 -0.05
CA TYR A 70 0.83 5.08 -0.58
C TYR A 70 1.71 4.33 -1.56
N ASP A 71 1.67 3.01 -1.46
CA ASP A 71 2.26 2.12 -2.44
C ASP A 71 1.25 1.07 -2.88
N VAL A 72 1.36 0.64 -4.13
CA VAL A 72 0.44 -0.34 -4.73
C VAL A 72 1.27 -1.41 -5.42
N ALA A 73 0.88 -2.67 -5.20
CA ALA A 73 1.43 -3.82 -5.89
C ALA A 73 0.30 -4.68 -6.47
N VAL A 74 0.40 -5.02 -7.75
CA VAL A 74 -0.48 -6.00 -8.39
C VAL A 74 0.22 -7.36 -8.24
N LEU A 75 -0.22 -8.16 -7.26
CA LEU A 75 0.43 -9.43 -6.91
C LEU A 75 0.06 -10.54 -7.91
N THR A 76 -1.20 -10.58 -8.30
CA THR A 76 -1.75 -11.44 -9.36
C THR A 76 -2.80 -10.64 -10.12
N PRO A 77 -3.31 -11.14 -11.27
CA PRO A 77 -4.45 -10.51 -11.95
C PRO A 77 -5.64 -10.25 -11.04
N ARG A 78 -5.84 -11.07 -10.00
CA ARG A 78 -6.94 -10.96 -9.06
C ARG A 78 -6.59 -10.31 -7.72
N HIS A 79 -5.32 -10.11 -7.39
CA HIS A 79 -4.92 -9.60 -6.08
C HIS A 79 -4.12 -8.32 -6.19
N ILE A 80 -4.66 -7.27 -5.58
CA ILE A 80 -4.02 -5.97 -5.47
C ILE A 80 -3.80 -5.65 -4.00
N ARG A 81 -2.58 -5.27 -3.66
CA ARG A 81 -2.19 -4.87 -2.32
C ARG A 81 -1.86 -3.40 -2.29
N VAL A 82 -2.46 -2.68 -1.34
CA VAL A 82 -2.18 -1.26 -1.08
C VAL A 82 -1.56 -1.14 0.30
N PHE A 83 -0.41 -0.47 0.34
CA PHE A 83 0.28 -0.12 1.57
C PHE A 83 0.15 1.37 1.81
N ALA A 84 -0.20 1.77 3.03
CA ALA A 84 -0.30 3.15 3.45
C ALA A 84 0.52 3.37 4.73
N CYS A 85 1.46 4.32 4.68
CA CYS A 85 2.35 4.64 5.80
C CYS A 85 2.35 6.16 6.05
N PRO A 86 2.25 6.60 7.31
CA PRO A 86 2.39 8.02 7.64
C PRO A 86 3.74 8.55 7.22
N ARG A 87 3.78 9.83 6.88
CA ARG A 87 5.00 10.56 6.61
C ARG A 87 5.83 10.69 7.89
N PHE A 88 7.16 10.69 7.74
CA PHE A 88 8.03 11.07 8.85
C PHE A 88 7.74 12.50 9.32
N ASN A 89 7.61 12.69 10.63
CA ASN A 89 7.35 13.98 11.27
C ASN A 89 6.02 14.65 10.87
N THR A 90 4.97 13.86 10.63
CA THR A 90 3.60 14.39 10.53
C THR A 90 3.14 14.90 11.90
N GLU A 91 2.35 15.97 11.91
CA GLU A 91 1.71 16.51 13.12
C GLU A 91 0.42 15.75 13.49
N LYS A 92 -0.07 14.89 12.59
CA LYS A 92 -1.28 14.10 12.77
C LYS A 92 -1.06 12.95 13.74
N ASN A 93 -2.08 12.64 14.52
CA ASN A 93 -2.10 11.42 15.33
C ASN A 93 -2.55 10.19 14.51
N ASN A 94 -2.48 9.00 15.09
CA ASN A 94 -2.82 7.75 14.39
C ASN A 94 -4.29 7.71 13.93
N ASP A 95 -5.22 8.29 14.68
CA ASP A 95 -6.65 8.29 14.34
C ASP A 95 -6.93 9.19 13.14
N GLU A 96 -6.30 10.37 13.08
CA GLU A 96 -6.38 11.28 11.94
C GLU A 96 -5.81 10.64 10.66
N ILE A 97 -4.67 9.96 10.79
CA ILE A 97 -4.09 9.18 9.69
C ILE A 97 -5.04 8.06 9.26
N GLN A 98 -5.60 7.31 10.21
CA GLN A 98 -6.51 6.20 9.89
C GLN A 98 -7.71 6.71 9.07
N GLN A 99 -8.32 7.80 9.51
CA GLN A 99 -9.44 8.43 8.82
C GLN A 99 -9.04 8.91 7.42
N ALA A 100 -7.88 9.55 7.28
CA ALA A 100 -7.36 10.00 5.99
C ALA A 100 -7.14 8.82 5.02
N VAL A 101 -6.56 7.72 5.50
CA VAL A 101 -6.34 6.50 4.70
C VAL A 101 -7.67 5.89 4.27
N GLN A 102 -8.62 5.71 5.17
CA GLN A 102 -9.93 5.14 4.85
C GLN A 102 -10.70 6.00 3.84
N ALA A 103 -10.68 7.32 4.03
CA ALA A 103 -11.30 8.25 3.09
C ALA A 103 -10.66 8.15 1.70
N ARG A 104 -9.32 8.11 1.65
CA ARG A 104 -8.58 8.00 0.39
C ARG A 104 -8.87 6.70 -0.34
N VAL A 105 -8.84 5.56 0.37
CA VAL A 105 -9.17 4.25 -0.21
C VAL A 105 -10.56 4.27 -0.82
N ARG A 106 -11.58 4.75 -0.09
CA ARG A 106 -12.95 4.84 -0.60
C ARG A 106 -13.06 5.70 -1.87
N THR A 107 -12.49 6.92 -1.86
CA THR A 107 -12.50 7.80 -3.04
C THR A 107 -11.81 7.15 -4.24
N VAL A 108 -10.73 6.42 -4.01
CA VAL A 108 -9.99 5.73 -5.06
C VAL A 108 -10.79 4.57 -5.64
N LEU A 109 -11.45 3.75 -4.81
CA LEU A 109 -12.31 2.66 -5.27
C LEU A 109 -13.46 3.19 -6.15
N GLU A 110 -14.12 4.27 -5.72
CA GLU A 110 -15.16 4.94 -6.52
C GLU A 110 -14.62 5.44 -7.87
N SER A 111 -13.43 6.06 -7.85
CA SER A 111 -12.78 6.56 -9.07
C SER A 111 -12.40 5.42 -10.02
N ILE A 112 -11.86 4.31 -9.51
CA ILE A 112 -11.48 3.16 -10.33
C ILE A 112 -12.71 2.56 -11.00
N LYS A 113 -13.80 2.39 -10.26
CA LYS A 113 -15.07 1.94 -10.82
C LYS A 113 -15.57 2.88 -11.91
N GLN A 114 -15.53 4.19 -11.67
CA GLN A 114 -16.03 5.18 -12.65
C GLN A 114 -15.17 5.27 -13.91
N TYR A 115 -13.84 5.21 -13.80
CA TYR A 115 -12.92 5.48 -14.91
C TYR A 115 -12.44 4.23 -15.64
N LEU A 116 -12.35 3.09 -14.95
CA LEU A 116 -11.86 1.82 -15.51
C LEU A 116 -12.93 0.75 -15.63
N ASP A 117 -14.13 0.96 -15.07
CA ASP A 117 -15.21 -0.04 -14.99
C ASP A 117 -14.74 -1.34 -14.30
N LEU A 118 -13.94 -1.16 -13.24
CA LEU A 118 -13.40 -2.24 -12.42
C LEU A 118 -13.97 -2.18 -11.01
N ASP A 119 -14.37 -3.34 -10.48
CA ASP A 119 -14.74 -3.47 -9.08
C ASP A 119 -13.55 -4.03 -8.29
N LEU A 120 -13.24 -3.39 -7.17
CA LEU A 120 -12.20 -3.80 -6.24
C LEU A 120 -12.86 -4.11 -4.91
N ASP A 121 -12.90 -5.38 -4.57
CA ASP A 121 -13.54 -5.87 -3.36
C ASP A 121 -12.50 -5.96 -2.24
N LEU A 122 -12.75 -5.26 -1.13
CA LEU A 122 -11.85 -5.32 0.03
C LEU A 122 -11.98 -6.71 0.69
N GLU A 123 -10.93 -7.51 0.61
CA GLU A 123 -10.88 -8.81 1.27
C GLU A 123 -10.36 -8.70 2.70
N GLN A 124 -9.28 -7.95 2.89
CA GLN A 124 -8.62 -7.83 4.18
C GLN A 124 -8.04 -6.44 4.40
N MET A 125 -8.19 -5.94 5.62
CA MET A 125 -7.46 -4.79 6.13
C MET A 125 -6.60 -5.25 7.31
N THR A 126 -5.29 -5.03 7.22
CA THR A 126 -4.33 -5.29 8.30
C THR A 126 -3.76 -3.98 8.82
N VAL A 127 -3.83 -3.77 10.13
CA VAL A 127 -3.17 -2.65 10.80
C VAL A 127 -1.87 -3.15 11.40
N LEU A 128 -0.76 -2.59 10.93
CA LEU A 128 0.55 -2.79 11.51
C LEU A 128 0.77 -1.70 12.57
N PRO A 129 1.13 -2.04 13.82
CA PRO A 129 1.34 -1.02 14.85
C PRO A 129 2.45 -0.04 14.47
N ASN A 130 3.44 -0.50 13.69
CA ASN A 130 4.49 0.29 13.08
C ASN A 130 5.29 -0.55 12.07
N LEU A 131 6.24 0.08 11.35
CA LEU A 131 7.09 -0.61 10.37
C LEU A 131 7.93 -1.73 10.98
N PHE A 132 8.25 -1.69 12.28
CA PHE A 132 9.00 -2.75 12.94
C PHE A 132 8.24 -4.06 13.06
N ALA A 133 6.90 -4.04 12.96
CA ALA A 133 6.10 -5.26 12.89
C ALA A 133 6.42 -6.13 11.66
N LEU A 134 7.11 -5.58 10.65
CA LEU A 134 7.61 -6.33 9.50
C LEU A 134 8.93 -7.06 9.78
N VAL A 135 9.62 -6.74 10.87
CA VAL A 135 10.82 -7.46 11.31
C VAL A 135 10.35 -8.71 12.02
N ARG A 136 10.65 -9.88 11.45
CA ARG A 136 10.57 -11.14 12.18
C ARG A 136 11.76 -11.14 13.14
N GLU A 137 11.54 -10.74 14.39
CA GLU A 137 12.46 -11.11 15.45
C GLU A 137 12.41 -12.64 15.54
N THR A 138 13.44 -13.31 15.04
CA THR A 138 13.62 -14.74 15.28
C THR A 138 13.84 -14.87 16.79
N GLU A 139 12.78 -15.16 17.54
CA GLU A 139 12.93 -15.63 18.92
C GLU A 139 13.65 -16.98 18.85
N GLU A 140 14.98 -16.94 18.94
CA GLU A 140 15.78 -18.12 19.26
C GLU A 140 15.33 -18.62 20.63
N THR A 141 14.59 -19.73 20.63
CA THR A 141 14.27 -20.51 21.85
C THR A 141 15.39 -21.49 22.13
#